data_AF-A0A2E5G990-F1
#
_entry.id   AF-A0A2E5G990-F1
#
_cell.length_a   1.000
_cell.length_b   1.000
_cell.length_c   1.000
_cell.angle_alpha   90.00
_cell.angle_beta   90.00
_cell.angle_gamma   90.00
#
_symmetry.space_group_name_H-M   'P 1'
#
loop_
_entity.id
_entity.type
_entity.pdbx_description
1 polymer ?
#
loop_
_entity_poly.entity_id
_entity_poly.type
_entity_poly.pdbx_seq_one_letter_code
_entity_poly.pdbx_strand_id
1 'polypeptide(L)'
;MEIHLFIIWSKALNKKKKILSDLVEKFSVQEIYNITWSRDFFAKNLSRFYGQNLPKNSHKEKHCGNGTFTCIIVKDLNPLYSSRNTSKGVRVVNTNLFDAKKLYRSWTGGGHKIHATDNIEETRIQLMLLLKKRYDYYSNLKPSSILEKKHDHDLIGSRGWDSLKEVFEILNSSINYVILRNFESVEKQMNSLHPDIDILTENLYNTISILGAKKTSNRKYRVQYSVLINNKNINFDLRFIGDNYYDVKWQNDILSTRIKENFYFRPSNVNYFYSLLYHALLHKSKFSSDYLRKLLDISKEKTIKIKNITSLNNLELLNCLKEYLDFNKYEFTYPDDYSVYWNYSLYSKKNKSSSLIHKLYRRYCEFKIIIGKTKKKYVGLFVHFIKCIILFLKSHVKIKQTIKNLDITNIEIYNFNKWHDGFVYYTGKTLSNKKVFIKASTKHFFLENEMKFYDIFKNELPLPKQINFLFKRNVQILITEFLESRELCSDYILKRPDILLKVYDILDIINKKGYIHRDVKLNNFLLVDNEIRIIDFTFSTSFSESKNIINLDANNVDDLTILKNLGGKYKPNVFEWNDFYSVVFIIDEIIMKDMTDNIRSKILNYQKLFISNIKNNSYKIDTKTFTI
;
A
#
# COMPACT_ATOMS: atom_id res chain seq x y z
N MET A 1 -24.77 -10.21 -39.17
CA MET A 1 -25.63 -10.74 -38.09
C MET A 1 -25.15 -10.22 -36.74
N GLU A 2 -26.05 -9.72 -35.91
CA GLU A 2 -25.78 -9.19 -34.56
C GLU A 2 -26.86 -9.62 -33.57
N ILE A 3 -26.49 -9.80 -32.29
CA ILE A 3 -27.43 -10.06 -31.19
C ILE A 3 -27.68 -8.77 -30.44
N HIS A 4 -28.95 -8.51 -30.13
CA HIS A 4 -29.40 -7.34 -29.40
C HIS A 4 -30.50 -7.69 -28.42
N LEU A 5 -30.84 -6.74 -27.55
CA LEU A 5 -32.01 -6.88 -26.69
C LEU A 5 -32.88 -5.64 -26.74
N PHE A 6 -34.18 -5.88 -26.61
CA PHE A 6 -35.20 -4.87 -26.37
C PHE A 6 -35.75 -5.03 -24.95
N ILE A 7 -36.08 -3.92 -24.30
CA ILE A 7 -36.82 -3.93 -23.04
C ILE A 7 -38.10 -3.10 -23.21
N ILE A 8 -39.22 -3.74 -22.87
CA ILE A 8 -40.52 -3.10 -22.69
C ILE A 8 -40.72 -2.92 -21.19
N TRP A 9 -40.49 -1.71 -20.69
CA TRP A 9 -40.65 -1.40 -19.27
C TRP A 9 -42.10 -1.51 -18.82
N SER A 10 -42.33 -1.66 -17.51
CA SER A 10 -43.65 -2.00 -16.95
C SER A 10 -44.77 -1.04 -17.37
N LYS A 11 -44.46 0.26 -17.52
CA LYS A 11 -45.41 1.30 -17.99
C LYS A 11 -45.75 1.25 -19.50
N ALA A 12 -45.13 0.36 -20.27
CA ALA A 12 -45.41 0.14 -21.69
C ALA A 12 -45.96 -1.26 -22.01
N LEU A 13 -46.21 -2.11 -21.00
CA LEU A 13 -46.66 -3.48 -21.21
C LEU A 13 -48.03 -3.57 -21.92
N ASN A 14 -48.86 -2.55 -21.84
CA ASN A 14 -50.11 -2.46 -22.60
C ASN A 14 -49.90 -2.49 -24.13
N LYS A 15 -48.67 -2.21 -24.62
CA LYS A 15 -48.29 -2.32 -26.04
C LYS A 15 -47.43 -3.54 -26.35
N LYS A 16 -47.17 -4.42 -25.38
CA LYS A 16 -46.29 -5.61 -25.52
C LYS A 16 -46.65 -6.48 -26.72
N LYS A 17 -47.92 -6.89 -26.85
CA LYS A 17 -48.37 -7.75 -27.97
C LYS A 17 -48.08 -7.13 -29.34
N LYS A 18 -48.38 -5.84 -29.51
CA LYS A 18 -48.13 -5.10 -30.76
C LYS A 18 -46.63 -5.01 -31.08
N ILE A 19 -45.81 -4.71 -30.08
CA ILE A 19 -44.35 -4.62 -30.24
C ILE A 19 -43.74 -5.98 -30.58
N LEU A 20 -44.17 -7.05 -29.92
CA LEU A 20 -43.68 -8.40 -30.19
C LEU A 20 -44.00 -8.87 -31.61
N SER A 21 -45.20 -8.58 -32.12
CA SER A 21 -45.57 -8.91 -33.50
C SER A 21 -44.60 -8.28 -34.51
N ASP A 22 -44.34 -6.98 -34.38
CA ASP A 22 -43.43 -6.25 -35.27
C ASP A 22 -41.96 -6.69 -35.11
N LEU A 23 -41.54 -7.07 -33.90
CA LEU A 23 -40.21 -7.62 -33.65
C LEU A 23 -39.98 -8.97 -34.34
N VAL A 24 -40.98 -9.85 -34.35
CA VAL A 24 -40.89 -11.17 -35.01
C VAL A 24 -40.82 -11.04 -36.53
N GLU A 25 -41.48 -10.02 -37.09
CA GLU A 25 -41.40 -9.72 -38.54
C GLU A 25 -40.01 -9.18 -38.95
N LYS A 26 -39.36 -8.38 -38.08
CA LYS A 26 -38.10 -7.70 -38.40
C LYS A 26 -36.84 -8.44 -37.96
N PHE A 27 -36.94 -9.26 -36.91
CA PHE A 27 -35.80 -9.90 -36.28
C PHE A 27 -36.09 -11.37 -35.95
N SER A 28 -35.02 -12.17 -35.87
CA SER A 28 -35.15 -13.52 -35.32
C SER A 28 -35.14 -13.45 -33.79
N VAL A 29 -36.33 -13.48 -33.19
CA VAL A 29 -36.50 -13.50 -31.72
C VAL A 29 -35.96 -14.82 -31.15
N GLN A 30 -35.01 -14.72 -30.22
CA GLN A 30 -34.33 -15.87 -29.62
C GLN A 30 -35.02 -16.31 -28.32
N GLU A 31 -35.21 -15.37 -27.39
CA GLU A 31 -35.80 -15.65 -26.08
C GLU A 31 -36.55 -14.42 -25.55
N ILE A 32 -37.55 -14.66 -24.70
CA ILE A 32 -38.31 -13.61 -24.01
C ILE A 32 -38.28 -13.88 -22.52
N TYR A 33 -37.92 -12.87 -21.74
CA TYR A 33 -37.85 -12.90 -20.29
C TYR A 33 -38.78 -11.85 -19.68
N ASN A 34 -39.64 -12.25 -18.76
CA ASN A 34 -40.36 -11.34 -17.87
C ASN A 34 -39.53 -11.20 -16.58
N ILE A 35 -38.87 -10.06 -16.43
CA ILE A 35 -37.89 -9.78 -15.37
C ILE A 35 -38.52 -8.93 -14.27
N THR A 36 -38.33 -9.33 -13.02
CA THR A 36 -38.75 -8.56 -11.84
C THR A 36 -37.54 -8.27 -10.96
N TRP A 37 -37.24 -6.99 -10.76
CA TRP A 37 -36.24 -6.55 -9.77
C TRP A 37 -36.88 -6.27 -8.42
N SER A 38 -36.11 -6.40 -7.34
CA SER A 38 -36.55 -6.02 -6.00
C SER A 38 -36.80 -4.51 -5.95
N ARG A 39 -37.89 -4.08 -5.32
CA ARG A 39 -38.25 -2.64 -5.23
C ARG A 39 -37.14 -1.80 -4.59
N ASP A 40 -36.48 -2.32 -3.56
CA ASP A 40 -35.39 -1.62 -2.85
C ASP A 40 -34.13 -1.44 -3.70
N PHE A 41 -33.92 -2.33 -4.68
CA PHE A 41 -32.77 -2.30 -5.57
C PHE A 41 -33.07 -1.67 -6.92
N PHE A 42 -34.33 -1.35 -7.24
CA PHE A 42 -34.73 -0.91 -8.58
C PHE A 42 -33.92 0.29 -9.08
N ALA A 43 -33.82 1.38 -8.31
CA ALA A 43 -33.07 2.57 -8.71
C ALA A 43 -31.56 2.29 -8.87
N LYS A 44 -30.99 1.43 -8.01
CA LYS A 44 -29.58 1.01 -8.09
C LYS A 44 -29.33 0.13 -9.33
N ASN A 45 -30.22 -0.81 -9.62
CA ASN A 45 -30.19 -1.65 -10.80
C ASN A 45 -30.31 -0.79 -12.06
N LEU A 46 -31.25 0.14 -12.09
CA LEU A 46 -31.45 1.08 -13.19
C LEU A 46 -30.18 1.92 -13.44
N SER A 47 -29.58 2.46 -12.37
CA SER A 47 -28.33 3.22 -12.45
C SER A 47 -27.19 2.40 -13.06
N ARG A 48 -27.00 1.16 -12.57
CA ARG A 48 -25.98 0.25 -13.11
C ARG A 48 -26.27 -0.11 -14.56
N PHE A 49 -27.49 -0.55 -14.87
CA PHE A 49 -27.90 -0.97 -16.21
C PHE A 49 -27.62 0.09 -17.29
N TYR A 50 -27.88 1.38 -16.99
CA TYR A 50 -27.63 2.48 -17.92
C TYR A 50 -26.26 3.17 -17.77
N GLY A 51 -25.43 2.76 -16.80
CA GLY A 51 -24.14 3.41 -16.50
C GLY A 51 -24.28 4.89 -16.11
N GLN A 52 -25.36 5.26 -15.43
CA GLN A 52 -25.70 6.65 -15.08
C GLN A 52 -26.14 6.75 -13.62
N ASN A 53 -25.96 7.90 -12.98
CA ASN A 53 -26.51 8.14 -11.66
C ASN A 53 -28.02 8.41 -11.75
N LEU A 54 -28.85 7.42 -11.43
CA LEU A 54 -30.31 7.49 -11.47
C LEU A 54 -30.85 7.24 -10.05
N PRO A 55 -30.88 8.27 -9.20
CA PRO A 55 -31.37 8.12 -7.83
C PRO A 55 -32.85 7.71 -7.80
N LYS A 56 -33.30 7.22 -6.64
CA LYS A 56 -34.70 6.86 -6.41
C LYS A 56 -35.63 8.01 -6.80
N ASN A 57 -36.71 7.68 -7.50
CA ASN A 57 -37.69 8.61 -8.08
C ASN A 57 -37.15 9.49 -9.23
N SER A 58 -36.05 9.09 -9.88
CA SER A 58 -35.58 9.77 -11.10
C SER A 58 -36.66 9.80 -12.18
N HIS A 59 -36.60 10.79 -13.07
CA HIS A 59 -37.55 10.91 -14.19
C HIS A 59 -37.59 9.63 -15.05
N LYS A 60 -36.42 8.99 -15.25
CA LYS A 60 -36.32 7.72 -15.97
C LYS A 60 -37.01 6.58 -15.22
N GLU A 61 -36.81 6.45 -13.90
CA GLU A 61 -37.51 5.46 -13.08
C GLU A 61 -39.04 5.62 -13.17
N LYS A 62 -39.54 6.86 -13.04
CA LYS A 62 -40.98 7.16 -13.15
C LYS A 62 -41.54 6.76 -14.52
N HIS A 63 -40.78 7.00 -15.60
CA HIS A 63 -41.16 6.63 -16.96
C HIS A 63 -41.17 5.12 -17.19
N CYS A 64 -40.15 4.41 -16.71
CA CYS A 64 -40.07 2.95 -16.83
C CYS A 64 -41.16 2.26 -15.99
N GLY A 65 -41.42 2.78 -14.79
CA GLY A 65 -42.10 2.05 -13.72
C GLY A 65 -41.16 1.04 -13.06
N ASN A 66 -41.56 0.50 -11.91
CA ASN A 66 -40.77 -0.41 -11.08
C ASN A 66 -41.40 -1.81 -10.93
N GLY A 67 -42.33 -2.15 -11.83
CA GLY A 67 -42.93 -3.49 -11.91
C GLY A 67 -42.13 -4.42 -12.83
N THR A 68 -42.64 -5.64 -13.02
CA THR A 68 -42.12 -6.60 -13.99
C THR A 68 -42.07 -5.97 -15.38
N PHE A 69 -40.99 -6.22 -16.13
CA PHE A 69 -40.78 -5.74 -17.48
C PHE A 69 -40.36 -6.89 -18.40
N THR A 70 -40.51 -6.71 -19.71
CA THR A 70 -40.16 -7.75 -20.69
C THR A 70 -38.83 -7.44 -21.34
N CYS A 71 -37.85 -8.33 -21.24
CA CYS A 71 -36.63 -8.32 -22.02
C CYS A 71 -36.74 -9.34 -23.17
N ILE A 72 -36.41 -8.91 -24.39
CA ILE A 72 -36.57 -9.71 -25.61
C ILE A 72 -35.21 -9.76 -26.29
N ILE A 73 -34.65 -10.95 -26.42
CA ILE A 73 -33.37 -11.15 -27.11
C ILE A 73 -33.66 -11.41 -28.58
N VAL A 74 -33.03 -10.63 -29.45
CA VAL A 74 -33.23 -10.72 -30.90
C VAL A 74 -31.90 -10.88 -31.62
N LYS A 75 -31.96 -11.53 -32.78
CA LYS A 75 -30.87 -11.62 -33.74
C LYS A 75 -31.26 -10.82 -34.98
N ASP A 76 -30.51 -9.76 -35.25
CA ASP A 76 -30.55 -9.05 -36.52
C ASP A 76 -29.68 -9.81 -37.52
N LEU A 77 -30.32 -10.45 -38.50
CA LEU A 77 -29.60 -11.26 -39.48
C LEU A 77 -28.78 -10.38 -40.43
N ASN A 78 -29.30 -9.21 -40.79
CA ASN A 78 -28.77 -8.31 -41.81
C ASN A 78 -28.69 -6.88 -41.26
N PRO A 79 -27.75 -6.61 -40.32
CA PRO A 79 -27.61 -5.29 -39.73
C PRO A 79 -27.23 -4.27 -40.79
N LEU A 80 -27.98 -3.17 -40.85
CA LEU A 80 -27.72 -2.06 -41.76
C LEU A 80 -27.19 -0.87 -40.98
N TYR A 81 -26.02 -0.37 -41.36
CA TYR A 81 -25.38 0.77 -40.70
C TYR A 81 -25.50 2.03 -41.55
N SER A 82 -26.08 3.08 -40.98
CA SER A 82 -26.20 4.38 -41.63
C SER A 82 -26.30 5.51 -40.60
N SER A 83 -26.10 6.74 -41.05
CA SER A 83 -26.23 7.94 -40.23
C SER A 83 -27.67 8.17 -39.79
N ARG A 84 -27.87 8.44 -38.50
CA ARG A 84 -29.15 8.85 -37.90
C ARG A 84 -28.93 10.01 -36.93
N ASN A 85 -29.92 10.88 -36.82
CA ASN A 85 -29.98 11.92 -35.79
C ASN A 85 -30.32 11.27 -34.44
N THR A 86 -29.33 11.20 -33.54
CA THR A 86 -29.51 10.70 -32.17
C THR A 86 -29.57 11.86 -31.17
N SER A 87 -29.94 11.58 -29.92
CA SER A 87 -29.86 12.57 -28.84
C SER A 87 -28.42 13.04 -28.54
N LYS A 88 -27.41 12.38 -29.11
CA LYS A 88 -25.98 12.73 -29.00
C LYS A 88 -25.40 13.19 -30.35
N GLY A 89 -26.24 13.75 -31.23
CA GLY A 89 -25.86 14.19 -32.58
C GLY A 89 -25.98 13.10 -33.65
N VAL A 90 -25.52 13.41 -34.86
CA VAL A 90 -25.47 12.46 -35.99
C VAL A 90 -24.48 11.35 -35.67
N ARG A 91 -24.92 10.09 -35.78
CA ARG A 91 -24.06 8.91 -35.56
C ARG A 91 -24.41 7.82 -36.56
N VAL A 92 -23.40 7.04 -36.94
CA VAL A 92 -23.59 5.78 -37.66
C VAL A 92 -24.05 4.72 -36.66
N VAL A 93 -25.22 4.13 -36.90
CA VAL A 93 -25.88 3.16 -36.01
C VAL A 93 -26.49 2.03 -36.81
N ASN A 94 -26.76 0.90 -36.17
CA ASN A 94 -27.64 -0.12 -36.75
C ASN A 94 -29.05 0.48 -36.88
N THR A 95 -29.48 0.74 -38.11
CA THR A 95 -30.74 1.43 -38.42
C THR A 95 -31.96 0.57 -38.12
N ASN A 96 -31.86 -0.75 -38.29
CA ASN A 96 -32.96 -1.67 -38.00
C ASN A 96 -33.38 -1.52 -36.53
N LEU A 97 -32.40 -1.54 -35.62
CA LEU A 97 -32.63 -1.36 -34.18
C LEU A 97 -33.07 0.05 -33.83
N PHE A 98 -32.37 1.05 -34.38
CA PHE A 98 -32.64 2.45 -34.05
C PHE A 98 -34.07 2.84 -34.45
N ASP A 99 -34.48 2.49 -35.68
CA ASP A 99 -35.79 2.82 -36.23
C ASP A 99 -36.90 2.02 -35.51
N ALA A 100 -36.67 0.73 -35.20
CA ALA A 100 -37.59 -0.07 -34.38
C ALA A 100 -37.78 0.53 -32.96
N LYS A 101 -36.69 0.87 -32.27
CA LYS A 101 -36.72 1.53 -30.94
C LYS A 101 -37.51 2.84 -30.99
N LYS A 102 -37.32 3.65 -32.03
CA LYS A 102 -38.03 4.92 -32.22
C LYS A 102 -39.52 4.70 -32.47
N LEU A 103 -39.87 3.72 -33.31
CA LEU A 103 -41.24 3.32 -33.58
C LEU A 103 -41.96 2.85 -32.29
N TYR A 104 -41.35 1.97 -31.51
CA TYR A 104 -41.99 1.48 -30.27
C TYR A 104 -42.14 2.56 -29.21
N ARG A 105 -41.23 3.54 -29.18
CA ARG A 105 -41.40 4.74 -28.35
C ARG A 105 -42.59 5.58 -28.78
N SER A 106 -42.85 5.76 -30.08
CA SER A 106 -44.05 6.49 -30.52
C SER A 106 -45.34 5.76 -30.13
N TRP A 107 -45.39 4.43 -30.23
CA TRP A 107 -46.55 3.62 -29.84
C TRP A 107 -46.87 3.66 -28.34
N THR A 108 -45.90 4.02 -27.50
CA THR A 108 -46.02 4.02 -26.02
C THR A 108 -46.18 5.44 -25.44
N GLY A 109 -46.33 6.46 -26.30
CA GLY A 109 -46.45 7.86 -25.89
C GLY A 109 -45.10 8.51 -25.51
N GLY A 110 -43.99 8.02 -26.05
CA GLY A 110 -42.66 8.60 -25.89
C GLY A 110 -41.93 8.23 -24.59
N GLY A 111 -40.93 9.04 -24.24
CA GLY A 111 -40.14 8.90 -23.02
C GLY A 111 -39.14 7.73 -23.02
N HIS A 112 -38.96 7.09 -21.87
CA HIS A 112 -37.95 6.04 -21.63
C HIS A 112 -38.56 4.65 -21.44
N LYS A 113 -39.80 4.45 -21.90
CA LYS A 113 -40.56 3.19 -21.70
C LYS A 113 -40.07 2.03 -22.56
N ILE A 114 -39.30 2.32 -23.61
CA ILE A 114 -38.63 1.32 -24.46
C ILE A 114 -37.12 1.57 -24.45
N HIS A 115 -36.39 0.48 -24.21
CA HIS A 115 -34.94 0.40 -24.37
C HIS A 115 -34.60 -0.62 -25.45
N ALA A 116 -33.52 -0.35 -26.18
CA ALA A 116 -32.87 -1.30 -27.07
C ALA A 116 -31.39 -0.99 -27.02
N THR A 117 -30.54 -2.01 -27.06
CA THR A 117 -29.08 -1.80 -27.09
C THR A 117 -28.66 -1.06 -28.34
N ASP A 118 -27.68 -0.17 -28.22
CA ASP A 118 -27.21 0.67 -29.32
C ASP A 118 -26.08 -0.01 -30.13
N ASN A 119 -25.38 -1.01 -29.54
CA ASN A 119 -24.30 -1.76 -30.19
C ASN A 119 -24.03 -3.13 -29.52
N ILE A 120 -23.09 -3.90 -30.09
CA ILE A 120 -22.67 -5.22 -29.58
C ILE A 120 -22.13 -5.12 -28.15
N GLU A 121 -21.27 -4.15 -27.84
CA GLU A 121 -20.65 -4.02 -26.52
C GLU A 121 -21.66 -3.75 -25.41
N GLU A 122 -22.63 -2.84 -25.65
CA GLU A 122 -23.73 -2.61 -24.72
C GLU A 122 -24.56 -3.89 -24.52
N THR A 123 -24.78 -4.65 -25.61
CA THR A 123 -25.50 -5.93 -25.52
C THR A 123 -24.75 -6.95 -24.68
N ARG A 124 -23.43 -7.11 -24.88
CA ARG A 124 -22.60 -8.03 -24.08
C ARG A 124 -22.73 -7.75 -22.59
N ILE A 125 -22.62 -6.48 -22.20
CA ILE A 125 -22.69 -6.05 -20.80
C ILE A 125 -24.10 -6.28 -20.24
N GLN A 126 -25.14 -5.85 -20.96
CA GLN A 126 -26.51 -5.94 -20.46
C GLN A 126 -27.02 -7.37 -20.39
N LEU A 127 -26.65 -8.26 -21.33
CA LEU A 127 -26.93 -9.69 -21.25
C LEU A 127 -26.30 -10.32 -20.00
N MET A 128 -25.04 -9.96 -19.72
CA MET A 128 -24.35 -10.47 -18.54
C MET A 128 -25.01 -9.96 -17.25
N LEU A 129 -25.30 -8.64 -17.19
CA LEU A 129 -25.92 -8.01 -16.02
C LEU A 129 -27.32 -8.55 -15.72
N LEU A 130 -28.15 -8.73 -16.75
CA LEU A 130 -29.54 -9.16 -16.61
C LEU A 130 -29.69 -10.66 -16.41
N LEU A 131 -28.93 -11.47 -17.16
CA LEU A 131 -29.21 -12.90 -17.33
C LEU A 131 -28.03 -13.82 -17.01
N LYS A 132 -26.85 -13.26 -16.71
CA LYS A 132 -25.58 -14.02 -16.59
C LYS A 132 -25.31 -14.87 -17.85
N LYS A 133 -25.67 -14.33 -19.03
CA LYS A 133 -25.50 -14.99 -20.33
C LYS A 133 -24.48 -14.25 -21.18
N ARG A 134 -23.61 -15.02 -21.82
CA ARG A 134 -22.62 -14.50 -22.77
C ARG A 134 -23.29 -14.23 -24.12
N TYR A 135 -22.72 -13.31 -24.89
CA TYR A 135 -23.23 -12.96 -26.22
C TYR A 135 -23.11 -14.12 -27.24
N ASP A 136 -22.04 -14.92 -27.14
CA ASP A 136 -21.77 -16.07 -28.01
C ASP A 136 -22.80 -17.21 -27.84
N TYR A 137 -23.37 -17.36 -26.64
CA TYR A 137 -24.47 -18.29 -26.38
C TYR A 137 -25.64 -18.09 -27.36
N TYR A 138 -26.05 -16.84 -27.57
CA TYR A 138 -27.15 -16.49 -28.47
C TYR A 138 -26.76 -16.51 -29.95
N SER A 139 -25.47 -16.37 -30.25
CA SER A 139 -24.99 -16.49 -31.62
C SER A 139 -25.19 -17.91 -32.15
N ASN A 140 -25.00 -18.91 -31.29
CA ASN A 140 -25.07 -20.34 -31.60
C ASN A 140 -26.42 -20.99 -31.27
N LEU A 141 -27.36 -20.25 -30.70
CA LEU A 141 -28.67 -20.78 -30.34
C LEU A 141 -29.46 -21.12 -31.61
N LYS A 142 -30.03 -22.34 -31.65
CA LYS A 142 -30.95 -22.73 -32.72
C LYS A 142 -32.34 -22.17 -32.44
N PRO A 143 -33.13 -21.83 -33.47
CA PRO A 143 -34.51 -21.42 -33.30
C PRO A 143 -35.29 -22.48 -32.51
N SER A 144 -35.95 -22.08 -31.43
CA SER A 144 -36.87 -22.91 -30.66
C SER A 144 -38.22 -22.20 -30.54
N SER A 145 -39.24 -22.89 -30.01
CA SER A 145 -40.51 -22.23 -29.68
C SER A 145 -40.26 -21.06 -28.73
N ILE A 146 -40.84 -19.91 -29.07
CA ILE A 146 -40.70 -18.68 -28.29
C ILE A 146 -41.61 -18.81 -27.06
N LEU A 147 -41.04 -19.28 -25.95
CA LEU A 147 -41.71 -19.33 -24.66
C LEU A 147 -41.21 -18.19 -23.76
N GLU A 148 -42.15 -17.51 -23.09
CA GLU A 148 -41.81 -16.47 -22.13
C GLU A 148 -41.31 -17.10 -20.82
N LYS A 149 -40.13 -16.69 -20.36
CA LYS A 149 -39.49 -17.20 -19.14
C LYS A 149 -39.65 -16.17 -18.01
N LYS A 150 -40.03 -16.62 -16.81
CA LYS A 150 -40.02 -15.77 -15.62
C LYS A 150 -38.58 -15.64 -15.09
N HIS A 151 -38.17 -14.45 -14.69
CA HIS A 151 -36.83 -14.19 -14.14
C HIS A 151 -36.87 -13.15 -13.01
N ASP A 152 -37.17 -13.60 -11.80
CA ASP A 152 -37.32 -12.74 -10.62
C ASP A 152 -35.99 -12.56 -9.87
N HIS A 153 -35.01 -11.93 -10.52
CA HIS A 153 -33.70 -11.67 -9.93
C HIS A 153 -33.26 -10.23 -10.21
N ASP A 154 -32.63 -9.60 -9.21
CA ASP A 154 -31.90 -8.34 -9.39
C ASP A 154 -30.69 -8.53 -10.33
N LEU A 155 -30.10 -7.44 -10.80
CA LEU A 155 -28.83 -7.53 -11.54
C LEU A 155 -27.76 -8.28 -10.73
N ILE A 156 -26.93 -9.06 -11.42
CA ILE A 156 -25.79 -9.71 -10.77
C ILE A 156 -24.90 -8.69 -10.04
N GLY A 157 -24.40 -9.05 -8.86
CA GLY A 157 -23.60 -8.16 -8.02
C GLY A 157 -24.40 -7.04 -7.32
N SER A 158 -25.74 -6.98 -7.43
CA SER A 158 -26.51 -5.88 -6.81
C SER A 158 -26.44 -5.86 -5.29
N ARG A 159 -26.18 -7.02 -4.67
CA ARG A 159 -25.97 -7.18 -3.22
C ARG A 159 -24.48 -7.29 -2.83
N GLY A 160 -23.58 -7.03 -3.78
CA GLY A 160 -22.16 -7.38 -3.66
C GLY A 160 -21.86 -8.70 -4.36
N TRP A 161 -20.60 -9.10 -4.31
CA TRP A 161 -20.06 -10.31 -4.92
C TRP A 161 -19.66 -11.32 -3.85
N ASP A 162 -19.73 -12.61 -4.16
CA ASP A 162 -19.36 -13.64 -3.19
C ASP A 162 -17.84 -13.80 -3.11
N SER A 163 -17.12 -13.58 -4.22
CA SER A 163 -15.66 -13.73 -4.29
C SER A 163 -15.02 -12.90 -5.41
N LEU A 164 -13.70 -12.73 -5.35
CA LEU A 164 -12.93 -12.16 -6.47
C LEU A 164 -13.03 -13.02 -7.73
N LYS A 165 -13.11 -14.35 -7.57
CA LYS A 165 -13.27 -15.27 -8.71
C LYS A 165 -14.53 -14.95 -9.49
N GLU A 166 -15.66 -14.78 -8.80
CA GLU A 166 -16.92 -14.39 -9.44
C GLU A 166 -16.80 -13.04 -10.16
N VAL A 167 -16.20 -12.04 -9.52
CA VAL A 167 -15.96 -10.72 -10.12
C VAL A 167 -15.21 -10.84 -11.45
N PHE A 168 -14.08 -11.55 -11.45
CA PHE A 168 -13.24 -11.66 -12.63
C PHE A 168 -13.84 -12.57 -13.71
N GLU A 169 -14.60 -13.60 -13.36
CA GLU A 169 -15.35 -14.41 -14.33
C GLU A 169 -16.37 -13.58 -15.12
N ILE A 170 -17.05 -12.64 -14.44
CA ILE A 170 -17.97 -11.70 -15.10
C ILE A 170 -17.22 -10.72 -15.97
N LEU A 171 -16.12 -10.14 -15.48
CA LEU A 171 -15.30 -9.23 -16.28
C LEU A 171 -14.74 -9.93 -17.53
N ASN A 172 -14.23 -11.16 -17.41
CA ASN A 172 -13.72 -11.97 -18.52
C ASN A 172 -14.74 -12.18 -19.65
N SER A 173 -16.03 -12.15 -19.30
CA SER A 173 -17.11 -12.34 -20.25
C SER A 173 -17.65 -11.03 -20.83
N SER A 174 -17.34 -9.89 -20.21
CA SER A 174 -18.02 -8.62 -20.48
C SER A 174 -17.12 -7.56 -21.10
N ILE A 175 -15.87 -7.43 -20.65
CA ILE A 175 -14.97 -6.34 -21.04
C ILE A 175 -13.51 -6.79 -21.15
N ASN A 176 -12.71 -6.00 -21.86
CA ASN A 176 -11.25 -6.15 -21.85
C ASN A 176 -10.65 -5.44 -20.63
N TYR A 177 -9.90 -6.17 -19.81
CA TYR A 177 -9.18 -5.64 -18.66
C TYR A 177 -7.91 -6.44 -18.37
N VAL A 178 -7.01 -5.89 -17.55
CA VAL A 178 -5.91 -6.61 -16.91
C VAL A 178 -5.72 -6.14 -15.48
N ILE A 179 -5.31 -7.04 -14.58
CA ILE A 179 -4.74 -6.67 -13.28
C ILE A 179 -3.29 -6.24 -13.52
N LEU A 180 -2.99 -4.96 -13.32
CA LEU A 180 -1.72 -4.34 -13.75
C LEU A 180 -0.49 -4.88 -13.01
N ARG A 181 -0.64 -5.27 -11.73
CA ARG A 181 0.46 -5.64 -10.85
C ARG A 181 -0.04 -6.39 -9.62
N ASN A 182 0.88 -7.08 -8.93
CA ASN A 182 0.62 -7.85 -7.71
C ASN A 182 -0.40 -8.99 -7.88
N PHE A 183 -0.72 -9.35 -9.13
CA PHE A 183 -1.70 -10.39 -9.45
C PHE A 183 -1.30 -11.77 -8.90
N GLU A 184 -0.01 -12.00 -8.68
CA GLU A 184 0.55 -13.22 -8.08
C GLU A 184 0.05 -13.45 -6.63
N SER A 185 -0.42 -12.38 -5.99
CA SER A 185 -0.92 -12.39 -4.61
C SER A 185 -2.40 -12.01 -4.49
N VAL A 186 -3.13 -11.88 -5.61
CA VAL A 186 -4.50 -11.31 -5.63
C VAL A 186 -5.47 -12.05 -4.70
N GLU A 187 -5.35 -13.38 -4.59
CA GLU A 187 -6.17 -14.16 -3.65
C GLU A 187 -5.80 -13.87 -2.19
N LYS A 188 -4.49 -13.77 -1.90
CA LYS A 188 -3.97 -13.46 -0.55
C LYS A 188 -4.29 -12.04 -0.13
N GLN A 189 -4.40 -11.12 -1.09
CA GLN A 189 -4.74 -9.72 -0.82
C GLN A 189 -6.08 -9.60 -0.09
N MET A 190 -7.07 -10.49 -0.31
CA MET A 190 -8.35 -10.46 0.41
C MET A 190 -8.23 -10.53 1.94
N ASN A 191 -7.13 -11.09 2.45
CA ASN A 191 -6.85 -11.20 3.89
C ASN A 191 -5.97 -10.07 4.42
N SER A 192 -5.49 -9.18 3.55
CA SER A 192 -4.72 -8.00 3.96
C SER A 192 -5.62 -6.95 4.61
N LEU A 193 -5.04 -6.09 5.45
CA LEU A 193 -5.77 -5.02 6.13
C LEU A 193 -6.38 -4.01 5.12
N HIS A 194 -5.75 -3.86 3.95
CA HIS A 194 -6.11 -2.89 2.91
C HIS A 194 -5.87 -3.49 1.51
N PRO A 195 -6.75 -4.36 1.00
CA PRO A 195 -6.61 -4.92 -0.34
C PRO A 195 -6.82 -3.83 -1.40
N ASP A 196 -5.79 -3.59 -2.21
CA ASP A 196 -5.83 -2.74 -3.40
C ASP A 196 -5.59 -3.57 -4.68
N ILE A 197 -6.52 -3.48 -5.62
CA ILE A 197 -6.42 -4.15 -6.92
C ILE A 197 -6.31 -3.09 -8.01
N ASP A 198 -5.16 -3.04 -8.66
CA ASP A 198 -4.91 -2.14 -9.77
C ASP A 198 -5.36 -2.77 -11.09
N ILE A 199 -6.33 -2.17 -11.76
CA ILE A 199 -6.85 -2.66 -13.05
C ILE A 199 -6.66 -1.61 -14.14
N LEU A 200 -6.28 -2.04 -15.34
CA LEU A 200 -6.48 -1.28 -16.57
C LEU A 200 -7.67 -1.88 -17.32
N THR A 201 -8.62 -1.05 -17.74
CA THR A 201 -9.83 -1.44 -18.48
C THR A 201 -9.99 -0.60 -19.76
N GLU A 202 -10.75 -1.09 -20.72
CA GLU A 202 -11.08 -0.32 -21.93
C GLU A 202 -12.01 0.88 -21.64
N ASN A 203 -12.93 0.74 -20.69
CA ASN A 203 -13.93 1.77 -20.39
C ASN A 203 -14.29 1.79 -18.90
N LEU A 204 -14.01 2.92 -18.25
CA LEU A 204 -14.26 3.13 -16.83
C LEU A 204 -15.74 2.96 -16.44
N TYR A 205 -16.67 3.53 -17.19
CA TYR A 205 -18.09 3.54 -16.85
C TYR A 205 -18.69 2.14 -16.93
N ASN A 206 -18.31 1.37 -17.95
CA ASN A 206 -18.71 -0.03 -18.08
C ASN A 206 -18.19 -0.85 -16.90
N THR A 207 -16.92 -0.69 -16.53
CA THR A 207 -16.33 -1.40 -15.38
C THR A 207 -17.01 -1.03 -14.07
N ILE A 208 -17.30 0.26 -13.83
CA ILE A 208 -18.04 0.70 -12.63
C ILE A 208 -19.42 0.05 -12.58
N SER A 209 -20.15 0.06 -13.70
CA SER A 209 -21.48 -0.55 -13.82
C SER A 209 -21.44 -2.04 -13.51
N ILE A 210 -20.54 -2.77 -14.19
CA ILE A 210 -20.36 -4.21 -14.02
C ILE A 210 -20.05 -4.53 -12.57
N LEU A 211 -19.01 -3.92 -11.99
CA LEU A 211 -18.58 -4.18 -10.62
C LEU A 211 -19.57 -3.70 -9.54
N GLY A 212 -20.48 -2.79 -9.87
CA GLY A 212 -21.26 -2.07 -8.86
C GLY A 212 -20.38 -1.18 -7.97
N ALA A 213 -19.28 -0.67 -8.55
CA ALA A 213 -18.23 0.04 -7.82
C ALA A 213 -18.70 1.42 -7.34
N LYS A 214 -18.27 1.82 -6.15
CA LYS A 214 -18.61 3.12 -5.53
C LYS A 214 -17.36 3.97 -5.39
N LYS A 215 -17.46 5.26 -5.73
CA LYS A 215 -16.31 6.17 -5.62
C LYS A 215 -15.91 6.36 -4.16
N THR A 216 -14.62 6.26 -3.85
CA THR A 216 -14.09 6.44 -2.48
C THR A 216 -13.79 7.90 -2.13
N SER A 217 -13.80 8.80 -3.13
CA SER A 217 -13.45 10.20 -2.97
C SER A 217 -14.31 11.10 -3.85
N ASN A 218 -14.66 12.28 -3.34
CA ASN A 218 -15.34 13.33 -4.13
C ASN A 218 -14.41 13.98 -5.17
N ARG A 219 -13.10 13.70 -5.11
CA ARG A 219 -12.11 14.21 -6.06
C ARG A 219 -12.34 13.58 -7.43
N LYS A 220 -12.66 14.40 -8.43
CA LYS A 220 -12.99 13.94 -9.79
C LYS A 220 -11.89 13.08 -10.42
N TYR A 221 -10.63 13.48 -10.24
CA TYR A 221 -9.43 12.85 -10.80
C TYR A 221 -9.01 11.54 -10.13
N ARG A 222 -9.54 11.18 -8.95
CA ARG A 222 -9.18 9.93 -8.28
C ARG A 222 -9.84 8.73 -8.95
N VAL A 223 -9.04 7.72 -9.24
CA VAL A 223 -9.46 6.46 -9.90
C VAL A 223 -9.80 5.33 -8.94
N GLN A 224 -9.78 5.58 -7.63
CA GLN A 224 -10.04 4.55 -6.62
C GLN A 224 -11.55 4.38 -6.34
N TYR A 225 -12.01 3.15 -6.46
CA TYR A 225 -13.38 2.73 -6.19
C TYR A 225 -13.41 1.61 -5.17
N SER A 226 -14.53 1.48 -4.46
CA SER A 226 -14.80 0.40 -3.52
C SER A 226 -15.85 -0.54 -4.10
N VAL A 227 -15.57 -1.85 -4.00
CA VAL A 227 -16.44 -2.93 -4.45
C VAL A 227 -16.73 -3.84 -3.26
N LEU A 228 -18.01 -4.18 -3.05
CA LEU A 228 -18.42 -5.08 -1.97
C LEU A 228 -18.21 -6.53 -2.42
N ILE A 229 -17.31 -7.24 -1.76
CA ILE A 229 -16.95 -8.64 -2.04
C ILE A 229 -16.87 -9.39 -0.72
N ASN A 230 -17.62 -10.48 -0.55
CA ASN A 230 -17.70 -11.28 0.67
C ASN A 230 -17.92 -10.40 1.93
N ASN A 231 -18.91 -9.50 1.86
CA ASN A 231 -19.23 -8.50 2.89
C ASN A 231 -18.08 -7.55 3.28
N LYS A 232 -17.00 -7.48 2.51
CA LYS A 232 -15.88 -6.56 2.69
C LYS A 232 -15.80 -5.57 1.54
N ASN A 233 -15.46 -4.33 1.86
CA ASN A 233 -15.19 -3.30 0.86
C ASN A 233 -13.74 -3.42 0.39
N ILE A 234 -13.56 -3.86 -0.86
CA ILE A 234 -12.26 -4.01 -1.51
C ILE A 234 -12.00 -2.80 -2.40
N ASN A 235 -10.80 -2.24 -2.34
CA ASN A 235 -10.45 -1.08 -3.17
C ASN A 235 -9.90 -1.54 -4.53
N PHE A 236 -10.42 -0.91 -5.58
CA PHE A 236 -9.99 -1.08 -6.95
C PHE A 236 -9.52 0.27 -7.50
N ASP A 237 -8.27 0.34 -7.95
CA ASP A 237 -7.75 1.48 -8.69
C ASP A 237 -8.02 1.22 -10.19
N LEU A 238 -9.11 1.80 -10.69
CA LEU A 238 -9.63 1.57 -12.04
C LEU A 238 -9.01 2.54 -13.06
N ARG A 239 -7.87 2.16 -13.63
CA ARG A 239 -7.25 2.82 -14.78
C ARG A 239 -7.99 2.47 -16.05
N PHE A 240 -8.03 3.38 -17.02
CA PHE A 240 -8.77 3.18 -18.26
C PHE A 240 -8.08 3.80 -19.47
N ILE A 241 -8.42 3.31 -20.67
CA ILE A 241 -7.89 3.89 -21.92
C ILE A 241 -8.21 5.39 -21.97
N GLY A 242 -7.16 6.22 -22.08
CA GLY A 242 -7.28 7.68 -22.15
C GLY A 242 -7.11 8.41 -20.82
N ASP A 243 -6.86 7.71 -19.71
CA ASP A 243 -6.58 8.35 -18.40
C ASP A 243 -5.12 8.86 -18.24
N ASN A 244 -4.33 8.71 -19.30
CA ASN A 244 -2.92 9.08 -19.40
C ASN A 244 -2.00 8.44 -18.33
N TYR A 245 -2.45 7.36 -17.66
CA TYR A 245 -1.61 6.63 -16.72
C TYR A 245 -0.40 5.99 -17.41
N TYR A 246 -0.64 5.41 -18.58
CA TYR A 246 0.36 5.16 -19.62
C TYR A 246 -0.10 5.81 -20.93
N ASP A 247 0.77 5.84 -21.93
CA ASP A 247 0.41 6.21 -23.29
C ASP A 247 -0.81 5.43 -23.81
N VAL A 248 -1.71 6.10 -24.53
CA VAL A 248 -2.99 5.52 -24.97
C VAL A 248 -2.77 4.35 -25.92
N LYS A 249 -1.78 4.42 -26.81
CA LYS A 249 -1.44 3.31 -27.70
C LYS A 249 -0.90 2.13 -26.87
N TRP A 250 -0.02 2.41 -25.91
CA TRP A 250 0.47 1.37 -25.02
C TRP A 250 -0.63 0.73 -24.15
N GLN A 251 -1.60 1.51 -23.66
CA GLN A 251 -2.76 0.99 -22.93
C GLN A 251 -3.58 0.00 -23.78
N ASN A 252 -3.81 0.35 -25.04
CA ASN A 252 -4.46 -0.56 -26.00
C ASN A 252 -3.64 -1.84 -26.22
N ASP A 253 -2.32 -1.70 -26.40
CA ASP A 253 -1.43 -2.85 -26.63
C ASP A 253 -1.32 -3.77 -25.39
N ILE A 254 -1.38 -3.22 -24.18
CA ILE A 254 -1.47 -4.00 -22.93
C ILE A 254 -2.76 -4.84 -22.91
N LEU A 255 -3.90 -4.24 -23.27
CA LEU A 255 -5.20 -4.91 -23.24
C LEU A 255 -5.37 -5.94 -24.37
N SER A 256 -4.82 -5.67 -25.55
CA SER A 256 -4.89 -6.56 -26.71
C SER A 256 -3.98 -7.78 -26.57
N THR A 257 -2.83 -7.63 -25.90
CA THR A 257 -1.84 -8.71 -25.65
C THR A 257 -1.97 -9.37 -24.28
N ARG A 258 -3.08 -9.15 -23.57
CA ARG A 258 -3.32 -9.71 -22.24
C ARG A 258 -3.27 -11.24 -22.23
N ILE A 259 -2.82 -11.80 -21.12
CA ILE A 259 -2.72 -13.24 -20.90
C ILE A 259 -3.74 -13.63 -19.85
N LYS A 260 -4.52 -14.68 -20.14
CA LYS A 260 -5.43 -15.28 -19.15
C LYS A 260 -4.60 -16.09 -18.15
N GLU A 261 -4.75 -15.80 -16.87
CA GLU A 261 -4.08 -16.47 -15.76
C GLU A 261 -5.16 -16.91 -14.76
N ASN A 262 -5.33 -18.23 -14.60
CA ASN A 262 -6.41 -18.80 -13.78
C ASN A 262 -7.81 -18.22 -14.15
N PHE A 263 -8.43 -17.44 -13.27
CA PHE A 263 -9.74 -16.81 -13.47
C PHE A 263 -9.67 -15.30 -13.80
N TYR A 264 -8.50 -14.72 -14.04
CA TYR A 264 -8.34 -13.30 -14.37
C TYR A 264 -7.41 -13.08 -15.58
N PHE A 265 -7.24 -11.82 -15.99
CA PHE A 265 -6.27 -11.43 -17.02
C PHE A 265 -5.16 -10.56 -16.43
N ARG A 266 -3.94 -10.74 -16.93
CA ARG A 266 -2.75 -9.94 -16.61
C ARG A 266 -2.06 -9.44 -17.88
N PRO A 267 -1.14 -8.45 -17.79
CA PRO A 267 -0.31 -8.07 -18.94
C PRO A 267 0.61 -9.22 -19.38
N SER A 268 1.02 -9.19 -20.65
CA SER A 268 2.13 -10.03 -21.14
C SER A 268 3.41 -9.75 -20.35
N ASN A 269 4.38 -10.67 -20.33
CA ASN A 269 5.61 -10.51 -19.53
C ASN A 269 6.38 -9.23 -19.90
N VAL A 270 6.45 -8.90 -21.19
CA VAL A 270 7.06 -7.66 -21.70
C VAL A 270 6.33 -6.43 -21.18
N ASN A 271 5.00 -6.40 -21.36
CA ASN A 271 4.20 -5.27 -20.89
C ASN A 271 4.21 -5.13 -19.36
N TYR A 272 4.18 -6.25 -18.63
CA TYR A 272 4.26 -6.22 -17.17
C TYR A 272 5.60 -5.65 -16.71
N PHE A 273 6.71 -6.12 -17.28
CA PHE A 273 8.05 -5.64 -16.94
C PHE A 273 8.19 -4.12 -17.13
N TYR A 274 7.90 -3.63 -18.35
CA TYR A 274 8.11 -2.21 -18.65
C TYR A 274 7.09 -1.30 -17.98
N SER A 275 5.83 -1.73 -17.82
CA SER A 275 4.84 -0.94 -17.08
C SER A 275 5.15 -0.87 -15.57
N LEU A 276 5.68 -1.95 -14.99
CA LEU A 276 6.15 -1.96 -13.61
C LEU A 276 7.39 -1.08 -13.42
N LEU A 277 8.34 -1.12 -14.37
CA LEU A 277 9.52 -0.26 -14.37
C LEU A 277 9.12 1.23 -14.49
N TYR A 278 8.20 1.55 -15.41
CA TYR A 278 7.64 2.90 -15.55
C TYR A 278 7.02 3.37 -14.23
N HIS A 279 6.18 2.54 -13.62
CA HIS A 279 5.54 2.84 -12.34
C HIS A 279 6.57 3.07 -11.22
N ALA A 280 7.59 2.23 -11.13
CA ALA A 280 8.59 2.28 -10.07
C ALA A 280 9.53 3.49 -10.20
N LEU A 281 9.89 3.88 -11.43
CA LEU A 281 10.77 5.03 -11.69
C LEU A 281 10.02 6.37 -11.64
N LEU A 282 8.84 6.44 -12.26
CA LEU A 282 8.13 7.70 -12.49
C LEU A 282 6.95 7.92 -11.54
N HIS A 283 6.19 6.87 -11.20
CA HIS A 283 4.99 6.96 -10.36
C HIS A 283 5.24 6.78 -8.86
N LYS A 284 6.50 6.68 -8.44
CA LYS A 284 6.91 6.57 -7.04
C LYS A 284 8.05 7.53 -6.74
N SER A 285 8.10 7.97 -5.49
CA SER A 285 9.15 8.89 -5.02
C SER A 285 10.51 8.23 -4.83
N LYS A 286 10.53 6.92 -4.64
CA LYS A 286 11.72 6.11 -4.48
C LYS A 286 11.50 4.78 -5.18
N PHE A 287 12.54 4.30 -5.85
CA PHE A 287 12.58 2.96 -6.39
C PHE A 287 12.95 1.99 -5.25
N SER A 288 11.98 1.22 -4.75
CA SER A 288 12.20 0.32 -3.60
C SER A 288 12.79 -1.03 -4.02
N SER A 289 13.44 -1.70 -3.05
CA SER A 289 13.98 -3.05 -3.20
C SER A 289 12.94 -4.08 -3.63
N ASP A 290 11.66 -3.90 -3.24
CA ASP A 290 10.58 -4.81 -3.62
C ASP A 290 10.28 -4.76 -5.12
N TYR A 291 10.29 -3.56 -5.72
CA TYR A 291 10.14 -3.43 -7.17
C TYR A 291 11.36 -4.00 -7.90
N LEU A 292 12.57 -3.75 -7.38
CA LEU A 292 13.80 -4.33 -7.95
C LEU A 292 13.74 -5.86 -7.94
N ARG A 293 13.33 -6.49 -6.83
CA ARG A 293 13.18 -7.95 -6.74
C ARG A 293 12.20 -8.48 -7.79
N LYS A 294 11.02 -7.86 -7.90
CA LYS A 294 10.01 -8.26 -8.91
C LYS A 294 10.52 -8.12 -10.34
N LEU A 295 11.17 -7.01 -10.65
CA LEU A 295 11.76 -6.78 -11.98
C LEU A 295 12.86 -7.79 -12.28
N LEU A 296 13.70 -8.15 -11.30
CA LEU A 296 14.71 -9.19 -11.47
C LEU A 296 14.10 -10.55 -11.78
N ASP A 297 13.01 -10.92 -11.11
CA ASP A 297 12.33 -12.19 -11.38
C ASP A 297 11.74 -12.23 -12.78
N ILE A 298 11.09 -11.14 -13.23
CA ILE A 298 10.53 -11.05 -14.58
C ILE A 298 11.63 -10.98 -15.65
N SER A 299 12.78 -10.36 -15.35
CA SER A 299 13.90 -10.20 -16.30
C SER A 299 14.58 -11.51 -16.72
N LYS A 300 14.29 -12.62 -16.03
CA LYS A 300 14.76 -13.96 -16.40
C LYS A 300 14.13 -14.45 -17.71
N GLU A 301 13.01 -13.86 -18.12
CA GLU A 301 12.33 -14.15 -19.37
C GLU A 301 13.17 -13.72 -20.58
N LYS A 302 13.36 -14.64 -21.55
CA LYS A 302 14.19 -14.40 -22.74
C LYS A 302 13.74 -13.20 -23.59
N THR A 303 12.47 -12.82 -23.51
CA THR A 303 11.86 -11.73 -24.26
C THR A 303 12.22 -10.34 -23.71
N ILE A 304 12.76 -10.27 -22.48
CA ILE A 304 13.21 -9.02 -21.87
C ILE A 304 14.65 -8.74 -22.28
N LYS A 305 14.89 -7.56 -22.86
CA LYS A 305 16.22 -7.17 -23.37
C LYS A 305 17.18 -6.70 -22.26
N ILE A 306 16.66 -6.13 -21.18
CA ILE A 306 17.49 -5.61 -20.08
C ILE A 306 18.01 -6.78 -19.25
N LYS A 307 19.32 -6.98 -19.24
CA LYS A 307 20.03 -7.93 -18.36
C LYS A 307 20.77 -7.16 -17.27
N ASN A 308 21.04 -7.80 -16.14
CA ASN A 308 21.82 -7.25 -15.01
C ASN A 308 21.25 -5.96 -14.38
N ILE A 309 19.94 -5.91 -14.16
CA ILE A 309 19.23 -4.74 -13.58
C ILE A 309 19.86 -4.26 -12.25
N THR A 310 20.43 -5.15 -11.44
CA THR A 310 21.11 -4.80 -10.17
C THR A 310 22.34 -3.92 -10.33
N SER A 311 22.95 -3.91 -11.52
CA SER A 311 24.13 -3.08 -11.80
C SER A 311 23.78 -1.68 -12.32
N LEU A 312 22.51 -1.46 -12.67
CA LEU A 312 22.06 -0.22 -13.31
C LEU A 312 21.53 0.78 -12.26
N ASN A 313 21.93 2.04 -12.42
CA ASN A 313 21.35 3.15 -11.67
C ASN A 313 20.00 3.59 -12.28
N ASN A 314 19.28 4.49 -11.59
CA ASN A 314 17.95 4.93 -12.03
C ASN A 314 17.94 5.63 -13.40
N LEU A 315 19.02 6.33 -13.78
CA LEU A 315 19.12 7.00 -15.08
C LEU A 315 19.34 5.99 -16.21
N GLU A 316 20.17 4.97 -15.96
CA GLU A 316 20.38 3.87 -16.92
C GLU A 316 19.09 3.07 -17.14
N LEU A 317 18.36 2.76 -16.07
CA LEU A 317 17.05 2.12 -16.17
C LEU A 317 16.02 2.98 -16.90
N LEU A 318 16.04 4.30 -16.69
CA LEU A 318 15.20 5.24 -17.43
C LEU A 318 15.54 5.22 -18.93
N ASN A 319 16.83 5.17 -19.28
CA ASN A 319 17.26 5.09 -20.68
C ASN A 319 16.76 3.80 -21.35
N CYS A 320 16.86 2.66 -20.67
CA CYS A 320 16.31 1.41 -21.20
C CYS A 320 14.78 1.46 -21.36
N LEU A 321 14.06 2.07 -20.40
CA LEU A 321 12.62 2.31 -20.54
C LEU A 321 12.33 3.21 -21.74
N LYS A 322 13.10 4.28 -21.93
CA LYS A 322 12.96 5.20 -23.05
C LYS A 322 13.17 4.49 -24.40
N GLU A 323 14.21 3.66 -24.53
CA GLU A 323 14.45 2.86 -25.73
C GLU A 323 13.27 1.94 -26.06
N TYR A 324 12.67 1.31 -25.05
CA TYR A 324 11.47 0.49 -25.23
C TYR A 324 10.27 1.33 -25.72
N LEU A 325 10.03 2.50 -25.12
CA LEU A 325 8.94 3.38 -25.56
C LEU A 325 9.17 3.89 -26.99
N ASP A 326 10.39 4.35 -27.29
CA ASP A 326 10.77 4.86 -28.61
C ASP A 326 10.62 3.77 -29.70
N PHE A 327 11.09 2.54 -29.42
CA PHE A 327 10.96 1.39 -30.33
C PHE A 327 9.50 1.07 -30.68
N ASN A 328 8.59 1.14 -29.71
CA ASN A 328 7.17 0.86 -29.91
C ASN A 328 6.34 2.10 -30.32
N LYS A 329 6.98 3.27 -30.41
CA LYS A 329 6.35 4.57 -30.68
C LYS A 329 5.28 4.91 -29.62
N TYR A 330 5.64 4.76 -28.35
CA TYR A 330 4.86 5.22 -27.19
C TYR A 330 5.48 6.49 -26.62
N GLU A 331 4.70 7.24 -25.83
CA GLU A 331 5.15 8.47 -25.19
C GLU A 331 5.15 8.37 -23.65
N PHE A 332 5.89 9.27 -23.00
CA PHE A 332 5.73 9.52 -21.56
C PHE A 332 4.52 10.42 -21.32
N THR A 333 3.54 9.92 -20.58
CA THR A 333 2.30 10.65 -20.27
C THR A 333 2.19 11.01 -18.79
N TYR A 334 1.55 12.15 -18.52
CA TYR A 334 1.19 12.56 -17.16
C TYR A 334 -0.22 12.04 -16.84
N PRO A 335 -0.42 11.26 -15.77
CA PRO A 335 -1.74 10.76 -15.41
C PRO A 335 -2.74 11.88 -15.17
N ASP A 336 -3.99 11.71 -15.61
CA ASP A 336 -5.05 12.68 -15.28
C ASP A 336 -5.33 12.73 -13.77
N ASP A 337 -5.06 11.60 -13.09
CA ASP A 337 -4.98 11.53 -11.63
C ASP A 337 -3.68 12.18 -11.14
N TYR A 338 -3.72 13.50 -10.93
CA TYR A 338 -2.57 14.26 -10.46
C TYR A 338 -2.12 13.95 -9.02
N SER A 339 -2.80 13.03 -8.33
CA SER A 339 -2.27 12.48 -7.07
C SER A 339 -1.28 11.33 -7.28
N VAL A 340 -1.20 10.78 -8.48
CA VAL A 340 -0.11 9.90 -8.88
C VAL A 340 1.17 10.72 -8.83
N TYR A 341 2.18 10.18 -8.16
CA TYR A 341 3.46 10.86 -8.07
C TYR A 341 4.11 10.96 -9.46
N TRP A 342 4.89 12.02 -9.70
CA TRP A 342 5.74 12.11 -10.87
C TRP A 342 7.17 12.49 -10.47
N ASN A 343 8.13 11.68 -10.90
CA ASN A 343 9.54 11.84 -10.57
C ASN A 343 10.22 12.89 -11.48
N TYR A 344 9.97 14.17 -11.18
CA TYR A 344 10.54 15.30 -11.93
C TYR A 344 12.06 15.39 -11.90
N SER A 345 12.72 14.85 -10.88
CA SER A 345 14.19 14.79 -10.84
C SER A 345 14.75 13.80 -11.85
N LEU A 346 13.97 12.77 -12.20
CA LEU A 346 14.37 11.76 -13.17
C LEU A 346 13.93 12.12 -14.60
N TYR A 347 12.71 12.67 -14.76
CA TYR A 347 12.17 13.03 -16.08
C TYR A 347 11.28 14.29 -16.03
N SER A 348 11.61 15.31 -16.82
CA SER A 348 11.03 16.67 -16.74
C SER A 348 10.43 17.25 -18.04
N LYS A 349 10.34 16.50 -19.15
CA LYS A 349 9.74 16.92 -20.46
C LYS A 349 8.20 16.79 -20.49
N LYS A 350 7.40 17.25 -21.47
CA LYS A 350 7.32 18.46 -22.33
C LYS A 350 5.87 19.02 -22.30
N ASN A 351 5.04 18.64 -21.31
CA ASN A 351 3.63 19.05 -21.22
C ASN A 351 3.43 20.05 -20.06
N LYS A 352 3.61 21.34 -20.34
CA LYS A 352 3.74 22.40 -19.31
C LYS A 352 2.53 22.50 -18.37
N SER A 353 1.30 22.35 -18.88
CA SER A 353 0.06 22.50 -18.10
C SER A 353 -0.17 21.36 -17.11
N SER A 354 -0.16 20.10 -17.59
CA SER A 354 -0.31 18.92 -16.73
C SER A 354 0.83 18.82 -15.72
N SER A 355 2.06 19.16 -16.13
CA SER A 355 3.21 19.23 -15.22
C SER A 355 3.01 20.25 -14.09
N LEU A 356 2.41 21.41 -14.37
CA LEU A 356 2.18 22.45 -13.37
C LEU A 356 1.19 21.99 -12.28
N ILE A 357 0.07 21.37 -12.66
CA ILE A 357 -0.95 20.89 -11.70
C ILE A 357 -0.35 19.84 -10.76
N HIS A 358 0.39 18.88 -11.29
CA HIS A 358 1.07 17.86 -10.49
C HIS A 358 2.10 18.47 -9.53
N LYS A 359 2.90 19.44 -9.99
CA LYS A 359 3.87 20.17 -9.15
C LYS A 359 3.18 20.94 -8.02
N LEU A 360 2.07 21.61 -8.31
CA LEU A 360 1.28 22.34 -7.30
C LEU A 360 0.67 21.38 -6.27
N TYR A 361 0.05 20.28 -6.72
CA TYR A 361 -0.50 19.27 -5.83
C TYR A 361 0.58 18.65 -4.93
N ARG A 362 1.77 18.40 -5.49
CA ARG A 362 2.90 17.89 -4.73
C ARG A 362 3.38 18.86 -3.66
N ARG A 363 3.55 20.14 -4.00
CA ARG A 363 3.88 21.19 -3.01
C ARG A 363 2.84 21.26 -1.90
N TYR A 364 1.55 21.15 -2.25
CA TYR A 364 0.47 21.08 -1.28
C TYR A 364 0.59 19.86 -0.35
N CYS A 365 0.88 18.67 -0.89
CA CYS A 365 1.09 17.45 -0.09
C CYS A 365 2.32 17.57 0.82
N GLU A 366 3.45 18.06 0.31
CA GLU A 366 4.68 18.29 1.08
C GLU A 366 4.42 19.27 2.25
N PHE A 367 3.72 20.38 1.97
CA PHE A 367 3.27 21.33 2.99
C PHE A 367 2.37 20.69 4.05
N LYS A 368 1.39 19.87 3.65
CA LYS A 368 0.54 19.13 4.59
C LYS A 368 1.32 18.14 5.45
N ILE A 369 2.30 17.44 4.88
CA ILE A 369 3.18 16.52 5.63
C ILE A 369 3.99 17.29 6.66
N ILE A 370 4.55 18.45 6.29
CA ILE A 370 5.29 19.32 7.19
C ILE A 370 4.39 19.74 8.35
N ILE A 371 3.21 20.30 8.09
CA ILE A 371 2.25 20.68 9.14
C ILE A 371 1.92 19.49 10.06
N GLY A 372 1.63 18.33 9.48
CA GLY A 372 1.31 17.11 10.24
C GLY A 372 2.45 16.66 11.14
N LYS A 373 3.69 16.63 10.62
CA LYS A 373 4.90 16.28 11.38
C LYS A 373 5.17 17.28 12.48
N THR A 374 5.04 18.58 12.20
CA THR A 374 5.24 19.66 13.17
C THR A 374 4.24 19.54 14.32
N LYS A 375 2.95 19.38 14.02
CA LYS A 375 1.90 19.18 15.04
C LYS A 375 2.17 17.93 15.88
N LYS A 376 2.51 16.80 15.26
CA LYS A 376 2.83 15.54 15.97
C LYS A 376 4.08 15.68 16.85
N LYS A 377 5.11 16.41 16.40
CA LYS A 377 6.35 16.66 17.16
C LYS A 377 6.08 17.44 18.43
N TYR A 378 5.35 18.56 18.36
CA TYR A 378 5.08 19.39 19.54
C TYR A 378 4.17 18.70 20.55
N VAL A 379 3.12 18.01 20.09
CA VAL A 379 2.25 17.21 20.97
C VAL A 379 3.06 16.09 21.63
N GLY A 380 3.90 15.39 20.88
CA GLY A 380 4.77 14.34 21.41
C GLY A 380 5.75 14.86 22.47
N LEU A 381 6.41 15.99 22.21
CA LEU A 381 7.32 16.64 23.17
C LEU A 381 6.60 17.06 24.45
N PHE A 382 5.39 17.63 24.34
CA PHE A 382 4.60 18.03 25.50
C PHE A 382 4.17 16.81 26.34
N VAL A 383 3.63 15.77 25.70
CA VAL A 383 3.26 14.52 26.38
C VAL A 383 4.46 13.89 27.07
N HIS A 384 5.62 13.88 26.40
CA HIS A 384 6.87 13.36 26.97
C HIS A 384 7.32 14.18 28.19
N PHE A 385 7.30 15.51 28.10
CA PHE A 385 7.63 16.41 29.21
C PHE A 385 6.73 16.17 30.43
N ILE A 386 5.41 16.03 30.22
CA ILE A 386 4.46 15.69 31.29
C ILE A 386 4.81 14.32 31.92
N LYS A 387 5.16 13.31 31.12
CA LYS A 387 5.60 12.01 31.65
C LYS A 387 6.86 12.13 32.50
N CYS A 388 7.85 12.92 32.08
CA CYS A 388 9.05 13.16 32.87
C CYS A 388 8.74 13.86 34.20
N ILE A 389 7.81 14.85 34.22
CA ILE A 389 7.36 15.51 35.46
C ILE A 389 6.70 14.51 36.40
N ILE A 390 5.77 13.69 35.90
CA ILE A 390 5.09 12.67 36.72
C ILE A 390 6.12 11.69 37.30
N LEU A 391 7.09 11.26 36.49
CA LEU A 391 8.15 10.35 36.95
C LEU A 391 9.02 11.01 38.01
N PHE A 392 9.38 12.29 37.84
CA PHE A 392 10.12 13.06 38.83
C PHE A 392 9.38 13.15 40.17
N LEU A 393 8.12 13.58 40.15
CA LEU A 393 7.31 13.71 41.37
C LEU A 393 7.18 12.37 42.12
N LYS A 394 7.08 11.25 41.39
CA LYS A 394 6.98 9.91 42.00
C LYS A 394 8.31 9.35 42.51
N SER A 395 9.42 9.64 41.83
CA SER A 395 10.70 8.94 42.06
C SER A 395 11.73 9.75 42.85
N HIS A 396 11.69 11.08 42.78
CA HIS A 396 12.79 11.93 43.23
C HIS A 396 13.10 11.79 44.72
N VAL A 397 12.07 11.86 45.58
CA VAL A 397 12.24 11.73 47.04
C VAL A 397 12.82 10.36 47.40
N LYS A 398 12.28 9.30 46.78
CA LYS A 398 12.68 7.92 47.00
C LYS A 398 14.13 7.68 46.63
N ILE A 399 14.55 8.21 45.47
CA ILE A 399 15.93 8.11 44.98
C ILE A 399 16.88 8.92 45.87
N LYS A 400 16.54 10.16 46.22
CA LYS A 400 17.37 11.01 47.09
C LYS A 400 17.58 10.36 48.46
N GLN A 401 16.56 9.71 49.02
CA GLN A 401 16.70 8.95 50.27
C GLN A 401 17.57 7.69 50.12
N THR A 402 17.51 7.00 48.98
CA THR A 402 18.37 5.83 48.73
C THR A 402 19.83 6.25 48.54
N ILE A 403 20.10 7.38 47.86
CA ILE A 403 21.44 7.93 47.66
C ILE A 403 22.01 8.55 48.93
N LYS A 404 21.19 9.05 49.87
CA LYS A 404 21.65 9.67 51.14
C LYS A 404 22.57 8.74 51.96
N ASN A 405 22.47 7.43 51.79
CA ASN A 405 23.32 6.45 52.46
C ASN A 405 24.63 6.17 51.71
N LEU A 406 24.96 6.97 50.70
CA LEU A 406 26.16 6.88 49.89
C LEU A 406 26.98 8.15 50.05
N ASP A 407 28.28 8.00 49.85
CA ASP A 407 29.29 9.06 49.88
C ASP A 407 29.21 9.97 48.62
N ILE A 408 28.00 10.38 48.24
CA ILE A 408 27.71 11.23 47.08
C ILE A 408 26.94 12.48 47.52
N THR A 409 27.49 13.64 47.17
CA THR A 409 26.92 14.97 47.41
C THR A 409 26.52 15.65 46.10
N ASN A 410 25.88 16.81 46.18
CA ASN A 410 25.50 17.67 45.04
C ASN A 410 24.74 16.93 43.92
N ILE A 411 23.66 16.22 44.29
CA ILE A 411 22.83 15.47 43.35
C ILE A 411 21.96 16.44 42.53
N GLU A 412 22.15 16.42 41.20
CA GLU A 412 21.47 17.30 40.25
C GLU A 412 20.76 16.49 39.17
N ILE A 413 19.60 16.97 38.69
CA ILE A 413 18.87 16.32 37.58
C ILE A 413 19.70 16.41 36.32
N TYR A 414 19.82 15.30 35.59
CA TYR A 414 20.56 15.24 34.35
C TYR A 414 19.71 14.72 33.19
N ASN A 415 19.86 15.34 32.02
CA ASN A 415 19.16 14.97 30.77
C ASN A 415 17.67 14.63 30.99
N PHE A 416 16.90 15.55 31.58
CA PHE A 416 15.50 15.35 31.94
C PHE A 416 14.62 14.87 30.77
N ASN A 417 14.90 15.37 29.57
CA ASN A 417 14.24 14.96 28.33
C ASN A 417 14.52 13.51 27.92
N LYS A 418 15.50 12.82 28.51
CA LYS A 418 15.77 11.41 28.26
C LYS A 418 15.09 10.49 29.27
N TRP A 419 14.41 11.00 30.28
CA TRP A 419 13.75 10.15 31.28
C TRP A 419 12.57 9.41 30.66
N HIS A 420 12.53 8.09 30.81
CA HIS A 420 11.50 7.22 30.23
C HIS A 420 11.42 5.90 30.99
N ASP A 421 10.29 5.21 30.92
CA ASP A 421 10.10 3.83 31.40
C ASP A 421 10.65 3.56 32.81
N GLY A 422 10.46 4.52 33.73
CA GLY A 422 10.94 4.39 35.11
C GLY A 422 12.44 4.62 35.32
N PHE A 423 13.20 4.90 34.26
CA PHE A 423 14.60 5.32 34.32
C PHE A 423 14.73 6.84 34.45
N VAL A 424 15.57 7.25 35.38
CA VAL A 424 15.89 8.64 35.66
C VAL A 424 17.38 8.82 35.84
N TYR A 425 17.89 10.01 35.51
CA TYR A 425 19.32 10.29 35.48
C TYR A 425 19.67 11.51 36.32
N TYR A 426 20.74 11.38 37.09
CA TYR A 426 21.30 12.45 37.91
C TYR A 426 22.81 12.51 37.72
N THR A 427 23.39 13.64 38.11
CA THR A 427 24.83 13.76 38.39
C THR A 427 25.05 13.99 39.86
N GLY A 428 26.23 13.64 40.38
CA GLY A 428 26.63 13.92 41.74
C GLY A 428 28.14 14.06 41.86
N LYS A 429 28.64 14.22 43.08
CA LYS A 429 30.08 14.28 43.39
C LYS A 429 30.43 13.31 44.51
N THR A 430 31.52 12.56 44.36
CA THR A 430 32.08 11.74 45.46
C THR A 430 32.66 12.62 46.57
N LEU A 431 32.96 12.03 47.74
CA LEU A 431 33.74 12.72 48.79
C LEU A 431 35.09 13.26 48.29
N SER A 432 35.72 12.59 47.32
CA SER A 432 36.92 13.05 46.62
C SER A 432 36.65 14.10 45.53
N ASN A 433 35.46 14.71 45.51
CA ASN A 433 35.01 15.73 44.57
C ASN A 433 35.03 15.31 43.08
N LYS A 434 34.99 14.01 42.78
CA LYS A 434 34.87 13.50 41.41
C LYS A 434 33.42 13.45 40.98
N LYS A 435 33.12 13.97 39.79
CA LYS A 435 31.77 13.97 39.21
C LYS A 435 31.39 12.55 38.80
N VAL A 436 30.16 12.13 39.12
CA VAL A 436 29.62 10.80 38.83
C VAL A 436 28.28 10.92 38.10
N PHE A 437 27.99 9.92 37.27
CA PHE A 437 26.69 9.74 36.63
C PHE A 437 25.88 8.69 37.39
N ILE A 438 24.63 9.01 37.67
CA ILE A 438 23.72 8.20 38.47
C ILE A 438 22.51 7.85 37.61
N LYS A 439 22.37 6.57 37.26
CA LYS A 439 21.18 6.01 36.61
C LYS A 439 20.35 5.32 37.67
N ALA A 440 19.05 5.58 37.73
CA ALA A 440 18.16 4.91 38.67
C ALA A 440 16.93 4.36 37.95
N SER A 441 16.47 3.18 38.35
CA SER A 441 15.24 2.56 37.88
C SER A 441 14.25 2.35 39.02
N THR A 442 12.99 2.74 38.81
CA THR A 442 11.90 2.60 39.79
C THR A 442 10.77 1.67 39.36
N LYS A 443 10.84 1.09 38.15
CA LYS A 443 9.79 0.22 37.61
C LYS A 443 10.36 -1.10 37.10
N HIS A 444 11.31 -1.03 36.16
CA HIS A 444 11.89 -2.20 35.52
C HIS A 444 13.28 -2.48 36.11
N PHE A 445 13.41 -3.52 36.92
CA PHE A 445 14.61 -3.80 37.71
C PHE A 445 15.71 -4.54 36.91
N PHE A 446 16.02 -4.06 35.71
CA PHE A 446 17.04 -4.62 34.82
C PHE A 446 18.37 -3.85 34.84
N LEU A 447 18.50 -2.82 35.69
CA LEU A 447 19.71 -1.98 35.71
C LEU A 447 20.94 -2.76 36.18
N GLU A 448 20.74 -3.83 36.95
CA GLU A 448 21.80 -4.77 37.34
C GLU A 448 22.52 -5.41 36.13
N ASN A 449 21.81 -5.55 35.00
CA ASN A 449 22.41 -6.08 33.77
C ASN A 449 23.58 -5.23 33.29
N GLU A 450 23.58 -3.92 33.51
CA GLU A 450 24.72 -3.08 33.12
C GLU A 450 25.97 -3.40 33.94
N MET A 451 25.82 -3.71 35.23
CA MET A 451 26.95 -4.14 36.06
C MET A 451 27.47 -5.51 35.61
N LYS A 452 26.56 -6.45 35.36
CA LYS A 452 26.90 -7.78 34.84
C LYS A 452 27.63 -7.70 33.50
N PHE A 453 27.15 -6.86 32.58
CA PHE A 453 27.83 -6.60 31.30
C PHE A 453 29.21 -5.97 31.52
N TYR A 454 29.31 -4.98 32.40
CA TYR A 454 30.61 -4.38 32.70
C TYR A 454 31.61 -5.42 33.19
N ASP A 455 31.23 -6.30 34.13
CA ASP A 455 32.14 -7.32 34.63
C ASP A 455 32.60 -8.32 33.57
N ILE A 456 31.74 -8.66 32.61
CA ILE A 456 32.07 -9.56 31.49
C ILE A 456 33.04 -8.91 30.49
N PHE A 457 32.93 -7.59 30.28
CA PHE A 457 33.56 -6.92 29.14
C PHE A 457 34.58 -5.83 29.49
N LYS A 458 34.74 -5.43 30.77
CA LYS A 458 35.62 -4.31 31.19
C LYS A 458 37.09 -4.42 30.74
N ASN A 459 37.58 -5.62 30.46
CA ASN A 459 38.96 -5.85 30.00
C ASN A 459 39.11 -5.83 28.46
N GLU A 460 38.00 -5.83 27.72
CA GLU A 460 37.99 -5.97 26.25
C GLU A 460 37.26 -4.83 25.55
N LEU A 461 36.30 -4.19 26.24
CA LEU A 461 35.53 -3.08 25.71
C LEU A 461 35.82 -1.78 26.47
N PRO A 462 35.86 -0.64 25.76
CA PRO A 462 35.99 0.67 26.38
C PRO A 462 34.64 1.09 27.01
N LEU A 463 34.42 0.69 28.26
CA LEU A 463 33.19 0.94 29.02
C LEU A 463 33.38 2.06 30.06
N PRO A 464 32.32 2.80 30.43
CA PRO A 464 32.37 3.67 31.59
C PRO A 464 32.61 2.85 32.87
N LYS A 465 33.55 3.29 33.70
CA LYS A 465 33.85 2.64 34.98
C LYS A 465 32.61 2.63 35.88
N GLN A 466 32.23 1.43 36.31
CA GLN A 466 31.17 1.24 37.30
C GLN A 466 31.73 1.46 38.71
N ILE A 467 31.06 2.29 39.51
CA ILE A 467 31.50 2.68 40.85
C ILE A 467 30.72 1.92 41.91
N ASN A 468 29.38 1.87 41.80
CA ASN A 468 28.54 1.21 42.80
C ASN A 468 27.17 0.83 42.20
N PHE A 469 26.56 -0.23 42.72
CA PHE A 469 25.20 -0.65 42.40
C PHE A 469 24.42 -0.97 43.68
N LEU A 470 23.17 -0.52 43.75
CA LEU A 470 22.32 -0.71 44.91
C LEU A 470 20.91 -1.07 44.48
N PHE A 471 20.30 -1.98 45.22
CA PHE A 471 18.86 -2.24 45.13
C PHE A 471 18.23 -2.11 46.51
N LYS A 472 17.48 -1.02 46.73
CA LYS A 472 16.84 -0.76 48.03
C LYS A 472 15.52 -0.03 47.83
N ARG A 473 14.52 -0.36 48.65
CA ARG A 473 13.17 0.23 48.60
C ARG A 473 12.53 0.11 47.21
N ASN A 474 12.72 -0.96 46.43
CA ASN A 474 12.23 -1.05 45.04
C ASN A 474 12.75 0.10 44.15
N VAL A 475 14.05 0.42 44.28
CA VAL A 475 14.80 1.32 43.40
C VAL A 475 16.16 0.68 43.16
N GLN A 476 16.52 0.48 41.89
CA GLN A 476 17.89 0.17 41.50
C GLN A 476 18.63 1.46 41.20
N ILE A 477 19.85 1.59 41.69
CA ILE A 477 20.73 2.74 41.41
C ILE A 477 22.07 2.21 40.96
N LEU A 478 22.53 2.70 39.82
CA LEU A 478 23.84 2.46 39.26
C LEU A 478 24.61 3.77 39.21
N ILE A 479 25.81 3.78 39.78
CA ILE A 479 26.71 4.92 39.80
C ILE A 479 27.92 4.58 38.97
N THR A 480 28.24 5.46 38.03
CA THR A 480 29.36 5.33 37.09
C THR A 480 30.20 6.59 37.08
N GLU A 481 31.39 6.51 36.51
CA GLU A 481 32.17 7.71 36.21
C GLU A 481 31.37 8.64 35.29
N PHE A 482 31.46 9.95 35.54
CA PHE A 482 30.89 10.93 34.61
C PHE A 482 31.87 11.13 33.46
N LEU A 483 31.42 10.87 32.23
CA LEU A 483 32.21 11.09 31.01
C LEU A 483 31.80 12.41 30.36
N GLU A 484 32.69 13.40 30.36
CA GLU A 484 32.56 14.60 29.52
C GLU A 484 32.71 14.18 28.05
N SER A 485 31.59 13.88 27.41
CA SER A 485 31.52 13.17 26.12
C SER A 485 30.48 13.77 25.19
N ARG A 486 30.61 13.47 23.90
CA ARG A 486 29.57 13.73 22.90
C ARG A 486 29.01 12.42 22.37
N GLU A 487 27.72 12.38 22.09
CA GLU A 487 27.12 11.23 21.38
C GLU A 487 27.67 11.15 19.95
N LEU A 488 27.89 9.94 19.46
CA LEU A 488 28.19 9.72 18.05
C LEU A 488 26.99 10.19 17.22
N CYS A 489 27.27 10.89 16.13
CA CYS A 489 26.25 11.35 15.20
C CYS A 489 26.69 11.09 13.75
N SER A 490 25.73 11.11 12.83
CA SER A 490 25.99 10.93 11.41
C SER A 490 27.01 11.93 10.86
N ASP A 491 27.00 13.17 11.36
CA ASP A 491 27.87 14.23 10.83
C ASP A 491 29.32 13.99 11.25
N TYR A 492 29.53 13.33 12.38
CA TYR A 492 30.85 12.85 12.79
C TYR A 492 31.33 11.71 11.87
N ILE A 493 30.47 10.74 11.56
CA ILE A 493 30.80 9.63 10.66
C ILE A 493 31.17 10.16 9.26
N LEU A 494 30.46 11.17 8.75
CA LEU A 494 30.80 11.78 7.45
C LEU A 494 32.19 12.43 7.46
N LYS A 495 32.62 12.99 8.59
CA LYS A 495 33.96 13.59 8.76
C LYS A 495 35.05 12.54 9.02
N ARG A 496 34.72 11.45 9.70
CA ARG A 496 35.62 10.36 10.12
C ARG A 496 34.94 8.98 9.92
N PRO A 497 34.84 8.48 8.67
CA PRO A 497 34.15 7.22 8.38
C PRO A 497 34.78 6.00 9.04
N ASP A 498 36.07 6.07 9.34
CA ASP A 498 36.88 5.06 10.03
C ASP A 498 36.35 4.71 11.43
N ILE A 499 35.56 5.60 12.05
CA ILE A 499 34.89 5.31 13.33
C ILE A 499 33.96 4.10 13.25
N LEU A 500 33.45 3.77 12.06
CA LEU A 500 32.62 2.58 11.83
C LEU A 500 33.40 1.28 12.10
N LEU A 501 34.71 1.25 11.88
CA LEU A 501 35.53 0.09 12.23
C LEU A 501 35.57 -0.12 13.74
N LYS A 502 35.73 0.95 14.53
CA LYS A 502 35.70 0.84 16.00
C LYS A 502 34.32 0.38 16.51
N VAL A 503 33.23 0.84 15.86
CA VAL A 503 31.87 0.34 16.14
C VAL A 503 31.76 -1.15 15.83
N TYR A 504 32.29 -1.57 14.68
CA TYR A 504 32.30 -2.98 14.29
C TYR A 504 33.04 -3.84 15.32
N ASP A 505 34.24 -3.44 15.73
CA ASP A 505 35.06 -4.21 16.68
C ASP A 505 34.35 -4.40 18.03
N ILE A 506 33.67 -3.36 18.52
CA ILE A 506 32.86 -3.45 19.75
C ILE A 506 31.75 -4.51 19.60
N LEU A 507 31.00 -4.46 18.50
CA LEU A 507 29.88 -5.39 18.28
C LEU A 507 30.36 -6.82 18.03
N ASP A 508 31.50 -6.97 17.36
CA ASP A 508 32.15 -8.26 17.12
C ASP A 508 32.60 -8.93 18.42
N ILE A 509 33.21 -8.18 19.34
CA ILE A 509 33.58 -8.67 20.68
C ILE A 509 32.33 -9.12 21.46
N ILE A 510 31.27 -8.31 21.47
CA ILE A 510 30.00 -8.65 22.15
C ILE A 510 29.42 -9.95 21.56
N ASN A 511 29.36 -10.04 20.24
CA ASN A 511 28.79 -11.17 19.53
C ASN A 511 29.61 -12.47 19.72
N LYS A 512 30.94 -12.40 19.64
CA LYS A 512 31.83 -13.56 19.84
C LYS A 512 31.70 -14.18 21.22
N LYS A 513 31.38 -13.40 22.25
CA LYS A 513 31.06 -13.89 23.59
C LYS A 513 29.64 -14.43 23.76
N GLY A 514 28.84 -14.45 22.69
CA GLY A 514 27.48 -14.95 22.71
C GLY A 514 26.45 -13.96 23.27
N TYR A 515 26.74 -12.66 23.26
CA TYR A 515 25.84 -11.61 23.73
C TYR A 515 25.31 -10.75 22.58
N ILE A 516 24.23 -10.03 22.85
CA ILE A 516 23.61 -9.06 21.94
C ILE A 516 23.09 -7.86 22.73
N HIS A 517 23.33 -6.66 22.22
CA HIS A 517 22.95 -5.41 22.86
C HIS A 517 21.45 -5.11 22.74
N ARG A 518 20.84 -5.43 21.59
CA ARG A 518 19.41 -5.22 21.23
C ARG A 518 18.95 -3.78 21.03
N ASP A 519 19.77 -2.79 21.35
CA ASP A 519 19.42 -1.37 21.20
C ASP A 519 20.57 -0.57 20.58
N VAL A 520 21.19 -1.10 19.52
CA VAL A 520 22.27 -0.42 18.82
C VAL A 520 21.73 0.78 18.04
N LYS A 521 22.17 1.96 18.44
CA LYS A 521 21.86 3.27 17.84
C LYS A 521 23.01 4.24 18.11
N LEU A 522 23.17 5.26 17.27
CA LEU A 522 24.33 6.16 17.34
C LEU A 522 24.51 6.83 18.73
N ASN A 523 23.42 7.20 19.40
CA ASN A 523 23.49 7.84 20.71
C ASN A 523 23.84 6.90 21.88
N ASN A 524 23.94 5.58 21.64
CA ASN A 524 24.49 4.63 22.60
C ASN A 524 26.02 4.47 22.45
N PHE A 525 26.64 5.24 21.56
CA PHE A 525 28.08 5.36 21.45
C PHE A 525 28.51 6.78 21.84
N LEU A 526 29.36 6.88 22.86
CA LEU A 526 29.94 8.13 23.34
C LEU A 526 31.35 8.31 22.75
N LEU A 527 31.70 9.53 22.41
CA LEU A 527 33.04 9.93 22.00
C LEU A 527 33.69 10.70 23.14
N VAL A 528 34.78 10.15 23.67
CA VAL A 528 35.65 10.73 24.70
C VAL A 528 37.05 10.76 24.13
N ASP A 529 37.65 11.95 23.98
CA ASP A 529 39.01 12.10 23.43
C ASP A 529 39.25 11.37 22.10
N ASN A 530 38.24 11.35 21.22
CA ASN A 530 38.19 10.61 19.94
C ASN A 530 38.17 9.07 20.04
N GLU A 531 38.06 8.52 21.23
CA GLU A 531 37.76 7.12 21.47
C GLU A 531 36.27 6.89 21.66
N ILE A 532 35.79 5.76 21.14
CA ILE A 532 34.38 5.40 21.21
C ILE A 532 34.13 4.50 22.42
N ARG A 533 33.08 4.79 23.17
CA ARG A 533 32.61 4.00 24.31
C ARG A 533 31.16 3.63 24.12
N ILE A 534 30.81 2.37 24.30
CA ILE A 534 29.44 1.89 24.20
C ILE A 534 28.75 1.94 25.57
N ILE A 535 27.47 2.29 25.61
CA ILE A 535 26.67 2.45 26.82
C ILE A 535 25.27 1.83 26.67
N ASP A 536 24.57 1.70 27.79
CA ASP A 536 23.16 1.29 27.90
C ASP A 536 22.86 -0.19 27.62
N PHE A 537 23.50 -1.06 28.42
CA PHE A 537 23.32 -2.52 28.36
C PHE A 537 22.14 -3.05 29.18
N THR A 538 21.26 -2.17 29.68
CA THR A 538 20.14 -2.53 30.57
C THR A 538 19.30 -3.66 29.98
N PHE A 539 19.03 -3.59 28.68
CA PHE A 539 18.21 -4.56 27.96
C PHE A 539 19.02 -5.48 27.05
N SER A 540 20.30 -5.67 27.29
CA SER A 540 21.08 -6.64 26.51
C SER A 540 20.77 -8.08 26.93
N THR A 541 21.12 -9.08 26.11
CA THR A 541 20.85 -10.51 26.38
C THR A 541 21.94 -11.40 25.77
N SER A 542 21.81 -12.72 25.93
CA SER A 542 22.69 -13.75 25.37
C SER A 542 21.94 -14.68 24.41
N PHE A 543 22.65 -15.23 23.42
CA PHE A 543 22.10 -16.21 22.48
C PHE A 543 21.85 -17.58 23.13
N SER A 544 22.60 -17.91 24.18
CA SER A 544 22.36 -19.07 25.04
C SER A 544 21.58 -18.65 26.29
N GLU A 545 20.87 -19.60 26.91
CA GLU A 545 20.31 -19.39 28.26
C GLU A 545 21.45 -19.18 29.26
N SER A 546 21.81 -17.93 29.50
CA SER A 546 22.81 -17.54 30.50
C SER A 546 22.10 -17.15 31.78
N LYS A 547 22.49 -17.75 32.91
CA LYS A 547 22.06 -17.29 34.24
C LYS A 547 22.66 -15.93 34.63
N ASN A 548 23.58 -15.38 33.84
CA ASN A 548 24.35 -14.19 34.19
C ASN A 548 23.64 -12.87 33.85
N ILE A 549 22.59 -12.87 33.02
CA ILE A 549 21.83 -11.67 32.65
C ILE A 549 20.35 -11.90 32.89
N ILE A 550 19.66 -10.89 33.42
CA ILE A 550 18.22 -10.90 33.63
C ILE A 550 17.53 -10.61 32.30
N ASN A 551 16.69 -11.54 31.83
CA ASN A 551 15.92 -11.38 30.61
C ASN A 551 14.52 -10.82 30.86
N LEU A 552 13.99 -10.12 29.84
CA LEU A 552 12.61 -9.67 29.79
C LEU A 552 11.69 -10.89 29.57
N ASP A 553 10.59 -10.95 30.31
CA ASP A 553 9.60 -12.03 30.18
C ASP A 553 8.53 -11.68 29.16
N ALA A 554 8.44 -12.43 28.07
CA ALA A 554 7.44 -12.21 27.02
C ALA A 554 6.00 -12.48 27.49
N ASN A 555 5.79 -13.20 28.60
CA ASN A 555 4.48 -13.40 29.21
C ASN A 555 4.03 -12.21 30.06
N ASN A 556 4.95 -11.34 30.46
CA ASN A 556 4.64 -10.13 31.19
C ASN A 556 4.29 -9.00 30.19
N VAL A 557 3.10 -8.42 30.32
CA VAL A 557 2.58 -7.41 29.38
C VAL A 557 3.46 -6.15 29.30
N ASP A 558 4.03 -5.74 30.42
CA ASP A 558 4.91 -4.57 30.52
C ASP A 558 6.25 -4.85 29.81
N ASP A 559 6.85 -6.02 30.05
CA ASP A 559 8.11 -6.45 29.41
C ASP A 559 7.93 -6.74 27.92
N LEU A 560 6.80 -7.34 27.52
CA LEU A 560 6.44 -7.55 26.11
C LEU A 560 6.34 -6.22 25.36
N THR A 561 5.83 -5.18 26.01
CA THR A 561 5.77 -3.83 25.44
C THR A 561 7.17 -3.26 25.24
N ILE A 562 8.10 -3.48 26.18
CA ILE A 562 9.51 -3.10 26.02
C ILE A 562 10.13 -3.87 24.86
N LEU A 563 10.00 -5.20 24.82
CA LEU A 563 10.50 -6.06 23.74
C LEU A 563 9.98 -5.60 22.37
N LYS A 564 8.70 -5.27 22.26
CA LYS A 564 8.13 -4.78 21.00
C LYS A 564 8.78 -3.49 20.51
N ASN A 565 9.26 -2.63 21.40
CA ASN A 565 9.81 -1.32 21.07
C ASN A 565 11.34 -1.25 21.05
N LEU A 566 12.04 -2.16 21.72
CA LEU A 566 13.51 -2.20 21.84
C LEU A 566 14.20 -2.23 20.47
N GLY A 567 15.26 -1.43 20.25
CA GLY A 567 15.92 -1.27 18.95
C GLY A 567 15.15 -0.39 17.96
N GLY A 568 13.92 0.01 18.27
CA GLY A 568 13.10 0.92 17.48
C GLY A 568 12.97 0.50 16.02
N LYS A 569 13.35 1.40 15.10
CA LYS A 569 13.34 1.16 13.65
C LYS A 569 14.60 0.45 13.14
N TYR A 570 15.62 0.26 13.97
CA TYR A 570 16.92 -0.28 13.57
C TYR A 570 16.98 -1.80 13.65
N LYS A 571 15.94 -2.47 14.12
CA LYS A 571 15.88 -3.94 14.17
C LYS A 571 15.30 -4.56 12.88
N PRO A 572 15.64 -5.82 12.55
CA PRO A 572 15.12 -6.50 11.37
C PRO A 572 13.59 -6.66 11.35
N ASN A 573 13.02 -7.18 12.44
CA ASN A 573 11.58 -7.43 12.59
C ASN A 573 11.15 -7.20 14.04
N VAL A 574 9.84 -7.20 14.31
CA VAL A 574 9.33 -7.22 15.69
C VAL A 574 9.76 -8.54 16.34
N PHE A 575 10.36 -8.45 17.53
CA PHE A 575 10.93 -9.59 18.28
C PHE A 575 12.14 -10.30 17.63
N GLU A 576 12.78 -9.65 16.66
CA GLU A 576 14.05 -10.07 16.08
C GLU A 576 15.06 -8.93 16.23
N TRP A 577 16.24 -9.22 16.76
CA TRP A 577 17.32 -8.25 16.93
C TRP A 577 18.61 -8.76 16.32
N ASN A 578 19.33 -7.83 15.70
CA ASN A 578 20.66 -8.06 15.16
C ASN A 578 21.42 -6.73 15.21
N ASP A 579 22.48 -6.68 16.00
CA ASP A 579 23.23 -5.45 16.25
C ASP A 579 23.97 -4.97 14.98
N PHE A 580 24.50 -5.88 14.16
CA PHE A 580 25.13 -5.54 12.89
C PHE A 580 24.12 -5.00 11.87
N TYR A 581 22.92 -5.60 11.80
CA TYR A 581 21.83 -5.08 10.98
C TYR A 581 21.45 -3.65 11.38
N SER A 582 21.45 -3.36 12.69
CA SER A 582 21.16 -2.02 13.20
C SER A 582 22.13 -0.98 12.64
N VAL A 583 23.42 -1.31 12.56
CA VAL A 583 24.43 -0.43 11.96
C VAL A 583 24.28 -0.33 10.43
N VAL A 584 23.95 -1.43 9.73
CA VAL A 584 23.68 -1.38 8.28
C VAL A 584 22.55 -0.41 7.97
N PHE A 585 21.45 -0.46 8.73
CA PHE A 585 20.33 0.45 8.57
C PHE A 585 20.75 1.91 8.84
N ILE A 586 21.55 2.15 9.87
CA ILE A 586 22.10 3.49 10.16
C ILE A 586 22.97 3.99 8.98
N ILE A 587 23.81 3.13 8.41
CA ILE A 587 24.64 3.47 7.25
C ILE A 587 23.78 3.82 6.04
N ASP A 588 22.71 3.05 5.78
CA ASP A 588 21.77 3.36 4.69
C ASP A 588 21.17 4.76 4.85
N GLU A 589 20.82 5.16 6.08
CA GLU A 589 20.34 6.52 6.35
C GLU A 589 21.43 7.59 6.14
N ILE A 590 22.69 7.29 6.49
CA ILE A 590 23.82 8.21 6.30
C ILE A 590 24.12 8.41 4.81
N ILE A 591 24.09 7.36 4.01
CA ILE A 591 24.40 7.41 2.56
C ILE A 591 23.41 8.30 1.78
N MET A 592 22.19 8.49 2.32
CA MET A 592 21.20 9.41 1.75
C MET A 592 21.53 10.89 1.95
N LYS A 593 22.55 11.23 2.76
CA LYS A 593 23.02 12.62 2.94
C LYS A 593 24.01 13.01 1.84
N ASP A 594 24.17 14.33 1.64
CA ASP A 594 25.18 14.87 0.74
C ASP A 594 26.59 14.56 1.26
N MET A 595 27.42 13.99 0.37
CA MET A 595 28.82 13.64 0.64
C MET A 595 29.58 13.47 -0.68
N THR A 596 30.91 13.45 -0.61
CA THR A 596 31.77 13.17 -1.76
C THR A 596 31.77 11.68 -2.11
N ASP A 597 32.05 11.34 -3.37
CA ASP A 597 32.06 9.94 -3.82
C ASP A 597 33.13 9.10 -3.11
N ASN A 598 34.26 9.70 -2.74
CA ASN A 598 35.30 9.04 -1.95
C ASN A 598 34.77 8.62 -0.56
N ILE A 599 34.09 9.53 0.16
CA ILE A 599 33.50 9.23 1.46
C ILE A 599 32.42 8.16 1.31
N ARG A 600 31.56 8.28 0.30
CA ARG A 600 30.51 7.30 0.00
C ARG A 600 31.10 5.91 -0.23
N SER A 601 32.14 5.80 -1.06
CA SER A 601 32.81 4.53 -1.35
C SER A 601 33.42 3.92 -0.09
N LYS A 602 34.05 4.72 0.78
CA LYS A 602 34.60 4.23 2.06
C LYS A 602 33.52 3.68 2.98
N ILE A 603 32.43 4.43 3.17
CA ILE A 603 31.31 4.02 4.03
C ILE A 603 30.67 2.72 3.50
N LEU A 604 30.43 2.63 2.19
CA LEU A 604 29.90 1.41 1.55
C LEU A 604 30.84 0.21 1.72
N ASN A 605 32.16 0.43 1.70
CA ASN A 605 33.12 -0.64 1.95
C ASN A 605 33.02 -1.16 3.38
N TYR A 606 32.92 -0.28 4.38
CA TYR A 606 32.69 -0.69 5.77
C TYR A 606 31.34 -1.37 5.96
N GLN A 607 30.29 -0.92 5.27
CA GLN A 607 28.97 -1.55 5.32
C GLN A 607 29.02 -3.04 4.97
N LYS A 608 29.87 -3.45 4.01
CA LYS A 608 30.04 -4.86 3.64
C LYS A 608 30.49 -5.73 4.81
N LEU A 609 31.32 -5.21 5.73
CA LEU A 609 31.78 -5.91 6.94
C LEU A 609 30.61 -6.18 7.91
N PHE A 610 29.71 -5.22 8.08
CA PHE A 610 28.51 -5.43 8.88
C PHE A 610 27.56 -6.44 8.22
N ILE A 611 27.37 -6.33 6.90
CA ILE A 611 26.48 -7.23 6.13
C ILE A 611 26.93 -8.70 6.25
N SER A 612 28.23 -8.98 6.20
CA SER A 612 28.75 -10.36 6.31
C SER A 612 28.39 -11.03 7.64
N ASN A 613 28.15 -10.24 8.70
CA ASN A 613 27.86 -10.72 10.05
C ASN A 613 26.37 -10.77 10.41
N ILE A 614 25.46 -10.46 9.48
CA ILE A 614 24.02 -10.51 9.73
C ILE A 614 23.49 -11.94 9.80
N LYS A 615 23.92 -12.82 8.88
CA LYS A 615 23.24 -14.11 8.62
C LYS A 615 23.26 -15.11 9.79
N ASN A 616 24.22 -15.00 10.71
CA ASN A 616 24.42 -15.99 11.78
C ASN A 616 24.08 -15.47 13.20
N ASN A 617 23.66 -14.20 13.34
CA ASN A 617 23.72 -13.47 14.62
C ASN A 617 22.40 -12.80 15.01
N SER A 618 21.26 -13.28 14.52
CA SER A 618 19.95 -12.75 14.89
C SER A 618 19.40 -13.45 16.13
N TYR A 619 19.04 -12.68 17.16
CA TYR A 619 18.29 -13.15 18.31
C TYR A 619 16.79 -13.03 18.02
N LYS A 620 16.03 -14.12 18.20
CA LYS A 620 14.59 -14.17 17.90
C LYS A 620 13.81 -14.77 19.07
N ILE A 621 12.65 -14.20 19.35
CA ILE A 621 11.65 -14.81 20.25
C ILE A 621 10.55 -15.42 19.36
N ASP A 622 10.20 -16.70 19.57
CA ASP A 622 9.11 -17.34 18.82
C ASP A 622 7.77 -16.74 19.24
N THR A 623 7.03 -16.20 18.28
CA THR A 623 5.79 -15.46 18.52
C THR A 623 4.54 -16.31 18.38
N LYS A 624 4.64 -17.59 18.03
CA LYS A 624 3.48 -18.47 17.81
C LYS A 624 2.59 -18.66 19.04
N THR A 625 3.05 -18.28 20.22
CA THR A 625 2.36 -18.40 21.50
C THR A 625 1.68 -17.12 21.98
N PHE A 626 1.91 -15.97 21.35
CA PHE A 626 1.36 -14.68 21.81
C PHE A 626 0.24 -14.20 20.88
N THR A 627 -0.97 -14.74 21.10
CA THR A 627 -2.21 -14.18 20.55
C THR A 627 -2.45 -12.77 21.12
N ILE A 628 -2.62 -11.79 20.23
CA ILE A 628 -3.07 -10.42 20.56
C ILE A 628 -4.55 -10.45 20.95
#